data_AF-A0A2H8THF1-F1
#
_entry.id   AF-A0A2H8THF1-F1
#
_cell.length_a   1.000
_cell.length_b   1.000
_cell.length_c   1.000
_cell.angle_alpha   90.00
_cell.angle_beta   90.00
_cell.angle_gamma   90.00
#
_symmetry.space_group_name_H-M   'P 1'
#
loop_
_entity.id
_entity.type
_entity.pdbx_description
1 polymer ?
#
loop_
_entity_poly.entity_id
_entity_poly.type
_entity_poly.pdbx_seq_one_letter_code
_entity_poly.pdbx_strand_id
1 'polypeptide(L)'
;FKLPTNFKPISYRLNVTTHLENKFMFEGLIDIQITCVEVTDTIVLHSNNLKIDKKNVVVVNSNENVIPVANVSLYPRKELLYVKSTEKFKLGNEYVLTIPFSGNITDNLMGYYKSSYVDKKNNQTRWLAVTQFEPASARRAFPCFDEPAYKAKFKIILG
;
A
#
# COMPACT_ATOMS: atom_id res chain seq x y z
N PHE A 1 -13.80 -9.00 2.70
CA PHE A 1 -13.94 -8.57 4.12
C PHE A 1 -14.09 -7.07 4.11
N LYS A 2 -14.89 -6.48 5.01
CA LYS A 2 -15.09 -5.02 5.08
C LYS A 2 -14.18 -4.43 6.17
N LEU A 3 -13.49 -3.35 5.88
CA LEU A 3 -12.65 -2.62 6.82
C LEU A 3 -13.51 -1.98 7.92
N PRO A 4 -12.97 -1.84 9.15
CA PRO A 4 -13.53 -0.94 10.14
C PRO A 4 -13.62 0.49 9.59
N THR A 5 -14.62 1.24 10.03
CA THR A 5 -14.85 2.62 9.58
C THR A 5 -14.14 3.65 10.46
N ASN A 6 -13.16 3.23 11.27
CA ASN A 6 -12.47 4.07 12.27
C ASN A 6 -11.49 5.06 11.65
N PHE A 7 -11.07 4.86 10.40
CA PHE A 7 -10.23 5.79 9.64
C PHE A 7 -10.81 6.10 8.27
N LYS A 8 -10.56 7.33 7.80
CA LYS A 8 -10.83 7.74 6.41
C LYS A 8 -9.54 8.22 5.75
N PRO A 9 -9.16 7.72 4.57
CA PRO A 9 -8.00 8.24 3.84
C PRO A 9 -8.32 9.59 3.20
N ILE A 10 -7.34 10.49 3.23
CA ILE A 10 -7.38 11.81 2.59
C ILE A 10 -6.53 11.80 1.32
N SER A 11 -5.29 11.33 1.45
CA SER A 11 -4.35 11.30 0.34
C SER A 11 -3.31 10.19 0.49
N TYR A 12 -2.74 9.82 -0.65
CA TYR A 12 -1.67 8.85 -0.79
C TYR A 12 -0.50 9.50 -1.52
N ARG A 13 0.71 9.33 -0.99
CA ARG A 13 1.95 9.56 -1.73
C ARG A 13 2.61 8.20 -1.93
N LEU A 14 2.62 7.74 -3.16
CA LEU A 14 3.11 6.43 -3.54
C LEU A 14 4.40 6.59 -4.36
N ASN A 15 5.52 6.11 -3.83
CA ASN A 15 6.77 5.97 -4.56
C ASN A 15 7.01 4.49 -4.86
N VAL A 16 7.25 4.15 -6.12
CA VAL A 16 7.45 2.77 -6.57
C VAL A 16 8.63 2.71 -7.53
N THR A 17 9.58 1.82 -7.23
CA THR A 17 10.70 1.50 -8.12
C THR A 17 10.50 0.11 -8.70
N THR A 18 10.59 0.00 -10.02
CA THR A 18 10.22 -1.23 -10.76
C THR A 18 11.43 -1.91 -11.35
N HIS A 19 11.64 -3.18 -11.00
CA HIS A 19 12.78 -3.98 -11.46
C HIS A 19 12.33 -5.04 -12.47
N LEU A 20 12.32 -4.67 -13.76
CA LEU A 20 11.96 -5.57 -14.87
C LEU A 20 13.13 -6.39 -15.41
N GLU A 21 14.36 -6.01 -15.08
CA GLU A 21 15.56 -6.73 -15.48
C GLU A 21 15.94 -7.76 -14.41
N ASN A 22 15.89 -9.04 -14.78
CA ASN A 22 16.27 -10.22 -13.98
C ASN A 22 15.39 -10.57 -12.76
N LYS A 23 14.83 -9.59 -12.04
CA LYS A 23 14.18 -9.84 -10.74
C LYS A 23 12.65 -9.88 -10.79
N PHE A 24 12.01 -9.18 -11.75
CA PHE A 24 10.55 -9.02 -11.83
C PHE A 24 9.91 -8.73 -10.47
N MET A 25 10.34 -7.64 -9.85
CA MET A 25 9.85 -7.21 -8.54
C MET A 25 9.71 -5.70 -8.50
N PHE A 26 9.02 -5.20 -7.47
CA PHE A 26 8.94 -3.79 -7.17
C PHE A 26 9.15 -3.57 -5.67
N GLU A 27 9.66 -2.40 -5.35
CA GLU A 27 9.73 -1.89 -3.99
C GLU A 27 9.07 -0.52 -3.95
N GLY A 28 8.54 -0.15 -2.80
CA GLY A 28 7.85 1.12 -2.67
C GLY A 28 7.76 1.61 -1.24
N LEU A 29 7.43 2.89 -1.16
CA LEU A 29 7.13 3.61 0.06
C LEU A 29 5.79 4.30 -0.14
N ILE A 30 4.85 4.03 0.76
CA ILE A 30 3.56 4.71 0.74
C ILE A 30 3.39 5.53 2.01
N ASP A 31 3.07 6.81 1.84
CA ASP A 31 2.55 7.66 2.90
C ASP A 31 1.04 7.79 2.71
N ILE A 32 0.28 7.46 3.76
CA ILE A 32 -1.18 7.54 3.76
C ILE A 32 -1.59 8.57 4.79
N GLN A 33 -2.15 9.70 4.33
CA GLN A 33 -2.78 10.66 5.20
C GLN A 33 -4.19 10.19 5.53
N ILE A 34 -4.49 10.05 6.82
CA ILE A 34 -5.76 9.52 7.34
C ILE A 34 -6.33 10.39 8.45
N THR A 35 -7.67 10.47 8.53
CA THR A 35 -8.37 11.06 9.68
C THR A 35 -8.94 9.95 10.54
N CYS A 36 -8.70 10.00 11.84
CA CYS A 36 -9.35 9.14 12.82
C CYS A 36 -10.78 9.61 13.06
N VAL A 37 -11.78 8.77 12.79
CA VAL A 37 -13.20 9.10 12.97
C VAL A 37 -13.85 8.31 14.10
N GLU A 38 -13.12 7.39 14.73
CA GLU A 38 -13.52 6.67 15.92
C GLU A 38 -12.28 6.33 16.76
N VAL A 39 -12.31 6.61 18.07
CA VAL A 39 -11.18 6.38 18.97
C VAL A 39 -10.78 4.91 18.97
N THR A 40 -9.52 4.64 18.64
CA THR A 40 -9.00 3.28 18.44
C THR A 40 -7.49 3.27 18.62
N ASP A 41 -6.87 2.11 18.82
CA ASP A 41 -5.42 1.93 18.84
C ASP A 41 -4.87 1.24 17.58
N THR A 42 -5.74 0.94 16.61
CA THR A 42 -5.40 0.04 15.50
C THR A 42 -5.88 0.59 14.16
N ILE A 43 -4.96 0.72 13.20
CA ILE A 43 -5.25 1.01 11.79
C ILE A 43 -5.31 -0.33 11.05
N VAL A 44 -6.35 -0.52 10.24
CA VAL A 44 -6.54 -1.74 9.42
C VAL A 44 -6.64 -1.35 7.95
N LEU A 45 -5.80 -1.97 7.12
CA LEU A 45 -5.72 -1.76 5.68
C LEU A 45 -5.88 -3.07 4.93
N HIS A 46 -6.16 -3.00 3.63
CA HIS A 46 -5.98 -4.13 2.74
C HIS A 46 -4.52 -4.26 2.32
N SER A 47 -4.00 -5.49 2.28
CA SER A 47 -2.68 -5.84 1.76
C SER A 47 -2.65 -7.32 1.39
N ASN A 48 -2.21 -7.63 0.16
CA ASN A 48 -2.16 -8.99 -0.34
C ASN A 48 -0.87 -9.27 -1.11
N ASN A 49 -0.18 -10.37 -0.79
CA ASN A 49 1.08 -10.78 -1.41
C ASN A 49 2.19 -9.70 -1.42
N LEU A 50 2.16 -8.80 -0.43
CA LEU A 50 3.20 -7.80 -0.21
C LEU A 50 4.06 -8.16 1.00
N LYS A 51 5.37 -7.94 0.88
CA LYS A 51 6.30 -7.98 2.00
C LYS A 51 6.36 -6.59 2.62
N ILE A 52 5.95 -6.47 3.89
CA ILE A 52 5.99 -5.23 4.64
C ILE A 52 7.25 -5.18 5.49
N ASP A 53 8.02 -4.09 5.41
CA ASP A 53 9.11 -3.84 6.35
C ASP A 53 8.56 -3.31 7.67
N LYS A 54 8.11 -4.24 8.50
CA LYS A 54 7.43 -3.97 9.78
C LYS A 54 8.22 -3.08 10.73
N LYS A 55 9.56 -3.11 10.67
CA LYS A 55 10.42 -2.33 11.58
C LYS A 55 10.46 -0.85 11.22
N ASN A 56 10.17 -0.53 9.96
CA ASN A 56 10.22 0.82 9.41
C ASN A 56 8.81 1.38 9.12
N VAL A 57 7.76 0.77 9.67
CA VAL A 57 6.41 1.34 9.67
C VAL A 57 6.35 2.44 10.72
N VAL A 58 5.98 3.64 10.29
CA VAL A 58 5.93 4.83 11.14
C VAL A 58 4.55 5.46 11.08
N VAL A 59 4.07 5.95 12.21
CA VAL A 59 2.87 6.79 12.28
C VAL A 59 3.24 8.10 12.94
N VAL A 60 2.89 9.23 12.32
CA VAL A 60 3.05 10.57 12.90
C VAL A 60 1.70 11.28 12.93
N ASN A 61 1.50 12.19 13.88
CA ASN A 61 0.34 13.08 13.89
C ASN A 61 0.62 14.38 13.09
N SER A 62 -0.37 15.27 13.01
CA SER A 62 -0.26 16.57 12.32
C SER A 62 0.86 17.49 12.83
N ASN A 63 1.37 17.27 14.04
CA ASN A 63 2.48 18.03 14.63
C ASN A 63 3.83 17.30 14.45
N GLU A 64 3.90 16.30 13.58
CA GLU A 64 5.07 15.46 13.31
C GLU A 64 5.56 14.63 14.50
N ASN A 65 4.76 14.54 15.58
CA ASN A 65 5.08 13.66 16.70
C ASN A 65 4.84 12.21 16.32
N VAL A 66 5.84 11.37 16.56
CA VAL A 66 5.76 9.92 16.33
C VAL A 66 4.79 9.29 17.33
N ILE A 67 3.86 8.50 16.79
CA ILE A 67 2.93 7.65 17.54
C ILE A 67 3.55 6.24 17.59
N PRO A 68 3.94 5.72 18.77
CA PRO A 68 4.67 4.46 18.82
C PRO A 68 3.83 3.28 18.31
N VAL A 69 4.42 2.51 17.39
CA VAL A 69 3.81 1.30 16.81
C VAL A 69 4.21 0.09 17.66
N ALA A 70 3.22 -0.55 18.29
CA ALA A 70 3.41 -1.72 19.11
C ALA A 70 3.59 -3.00 18.28
N ASN A 71 2.83 -3.13 17.19
CA ASN A 71 2.87 -4.34 16.35
C ASN A 71 2.38 -4.07 14.92
N VAL A 72 2.98 -4.78 13.96
CA VAL A 72 2.54 -4.83 12.56
C VAL A 72 2.31 -6.29 12.16
N SER A 73 1.07 -6.63 11.82
CA SER A 73 0.67 -8.01 11.52
C SER A 73 -0.12 -8.13 10.22
N LEU A 74 0.14 -9.19 9.47
CA LEU A 74 -0.52 -9.51 8.20
C LEU A 74 -1.45 -10.69 8.43
N TYR A 75 -2.63 -10.65 7.82
CA TYR A 75 -3.61 -11.74 7.82
C TYR A 75 -3.92 -12.12 6.38
N PRO A 76 -3.07 -12.92 5.72
CA PRO A 76 -3.16 -13.18 4.29
C PRO A 76 -4.51 -13.75 3.83
N ARG A 77 -5.12 -14.63 4.64
CA ARG A 77 -6.46 -15.20 4.34
C ARG A 77 -7.57 -14.17 4.23
N LYS A 78 -7.43 -13.02 4.91
CA LYS A 78 -8.37 -11.90 4.85
C LYS A 78 -7.85 -10.73 4.02
N GLU A 79 -6.61 -10.83 3.52
CA GLU A 79 -5.91 -9.77 2.80
C GLU A 79 -5.81 -8.47 3.61
N LEU A 80 -5.53 -8.58 4.91
CA LEU A 80 -5.47 -7.44 5.83
C LEU A 80 -4.07 -7.20 6.40
N LEU A 81 -3.77 -5.93 6.61
CA LEU A 81 -2.63 -5.43 7.38
C LEU A 81 -3.17 -4.67 8.60
N TYR A 82 -2.66 -5.02 9.78
CA TYR A 82 -2.96 -4.36 11.04
C TYR A 82 -1.72 -3.63 11.53
N VAL A 83 -1.87 -2.35 11.86
CA VAL A 83 -0.86 -1.51 12.51
C VAL A 83 -1.44 -1.08 13.86
N LYS A 84 -0.93 -1.69 14.93
CA LYS A 84 -1.37 -1.42 16.30
C LYS A 84 -0.39 -0.47 16.98
N SER A 85 -0.91 0.60 17.57
CA SER A 85 -0.15 1.55 18.38
C SER A 85 -0.19 1.18 19.88
N THR A 86 0.77 1.69 20.65
CA THR A 86 0.72 1.67 22.12
C THR A 86 -0.28 2.67 22.68
N GLU A 87 -0.64 3.70 21.91
CA GLU A 87 -1.53 4.78 22.31
C GLU A 87 -2.80 4.80 21.43
N LYS A 88 -3.86 5.42 21.94
CA LYS A 88 -5.09 5.59 21.17
C LYS A 88 -5.00 6.79 20.23
N PHE A 89 -5.36 6.57 18.97
CA PHE A 89 -5.64 7.60 18.00
C PHE A 89 -6.88 8.40 18.45
N LYS A 90 -6.78 9.73 18.38
CA LYS A 90 -7.79 10.66 18.87
C LYS A 90 -8.79 10.97 17.76
N LEU A 91 -10.07 11.02 18.12
CA LEU A 91 -11.15 11.40 17.21
C LEU A 91 -10.87 12.78 16.58
N GLY A 92 -11.06 12.88 15.28
CA GLY A 92 -10.87 14.12 14.51
C GLY A 92 -9.43 14.43 14.13
N ASN A 93 -8.44 13.78 14.75
CA ASN A 93 -7.04 14.02 14.43
C ASN A 93 -6.63 13.35 13.12
N GLU A 94 -5.69 13.99 12.43
CA GLU A 94 -5.03 13.44 11.26
C GLU A 94 -3.68 12.81 11.60
N TYR A 95 -3.34 11.80 10.80
CA TYR A 95 -2.11 11.04 10.92
C TYR A 95 -1.54 10.76 9.53
N VAL A 96 -0.23 10.57 9.47
CA VAL A 96 0.45 10.02 8.31
C VAL A 96 1.00 8.65 8.69
N LEU A 97 0.54 7.62 7.99
CA LEU A 97 1.05 6.26 8.10
C LEU A 97 2.01 5.99 6.93
N THR A 98 3.28 5.79 7.25
CA THR A 98 4.34 5.46 6.29
C THR A 98 4.65 3.97 6.34
N ILE A 99 4.58 3.31 5.18
CA ILE A 99 4.79 1.85 5.06
C ILE A 99 5.77 1.59 3.92
N PRO A 100 6.98 1.09 4.22
CA PRO A 100 7.85 0.51 3.21
C PRO A 100 7.40 -0.92 2.88
N PHE A 101 7.31 -1.23 1.60
CA PHE A 101 6.86 -2.53 1.11
C PHE A 101 7.62 -2.98 -0.14
N SER A 102 7.54 -4.26 -0.44
CA SER A 102 7.94 -4.83 -1.73
C SER A 102 7.01 -5.95 -2.16
N GLY A 103 7.03 -6.26 -3.45
CA GLY A 103 6.22 -7.31 -4.04
C GLY A 103 6.85 -7.85 -5.32
N ASN A 104 6.39 -9.02 -5.74
CA ASN A 104 6.79 -9.60 -7.02
C ASN A 104 5.83 -9.12 -8.12
N ILE A 105 6.38 -8.85 -9.30
CA ILE A 105 5.58 -8.60 -10.50
C ILE A 105 5.14 -9.96 -11.03
N THR A 106 3.83 -10.19 -11.05
CA THR A 106 3.24 -11.50 -11.42
C THR A 106 2.82 -11.55 -12.89
N ASP A 107 2.38 -12.72 -13.36
CA ASP A 107 1.80 -12.90 -14.70
C ASP A 107 0.26 -12.89 -14.69
N ASN A 108 -0.36 -12.57 -13.54
CA ASN A 108 -1.77 -12.87 -13.29
C ASN A 108 -2.79 -11.88 -13.87
N LEU A 109 -2.39 -11.00 -14.80
CA LEU A 109 -3.23 -9.96 -15.44
C LEU A 109 -4.04 -9.09 -14.43
N MET A 110 -3.60 -9.05 -13.17
CA MET A 110 -4.29 -8.42 -12.04
C MET A 110 -3.27 -7.84 -11.09
N GLY A 111 -3.63 -6.74 -10.42
CA GLY A 111 -2.74 -6.04 -9.51
C GLY A 111 -1.62 -5.38 -10.29
N TYR A 112 -0.37 -5.60 -9.87
CA TYR A 112 0.81 -5.15 -10.59
C TYR A 112 1.49 -6.35 -11.26
N TYR A 113 1.41 -6.42 -12.59
CA TYR A 113 1.81 -7.59 -13.37
C TYR A 113 2.69 -7.21 -14.55
N LYS A 114 3.39 -8.19 -15.13
CA LYS A 114 4.24 -7.99 -16.31
C LYS A 114 3.53 -8.42 -17.58
N SER A 115 3.85 -7.73 -18.67
CA SER A 115 3.52 -8.13 -20.02
C SER A 115 4.76 -8.00 -20.91
N SER A 116 4.71 -8.56 -22.11
CA SER A 116 5.81 -8.47 -23.06
C SER A 116 5.33 -8.32 -24.49
N TYR A 117 6.20 -7.77 -25.33
CA TYR A 117 6.04 -7.73 -26.77
C TYR A 117 7.38 -7.96 -27.46
N VAL A 118 7.34 -8.38 -28.73
CA VAL A 118 8.54 -8.51 -29.56
C VAL A 118 8.76 -7.21 -30.31
N ASP A 119 9.90 -6.57 -30.08
CA ASP A 119 10.33 -5.40 -30.83
C ASP A 119 10.72 -5.80 -32.25
N LYS A 120 9.92 -5.38 -33.23
CA LYS A 120 10.09 -5.77 -34.64
C LYS A 120 11.39 -5.25 -35.26
N LYS A 121 12.06 -4.25 -34.65
CA LYS A 121 13.30 -3.68 -35.20
C LYS A 121 14.52 -4.56 -34.94
N ASN A 122 14.58 -5.18 -33.77
CA ASN A 122 15.73 -5.98 -33.33
C ASN A 122 15.36 -7.42 -32.94
N ASN A 123 14.09 -7.80 -33.08
CA ASN A 123 13.52 -9.09 -32.73
C ASN A 123 13.73 -9.50 -31.26
N GLN A 124 13.83 -8.52 -30.35
CA GLN A 124 14.02 -8.74 -28.91
C GLN A 124 12.70 -8.65 -28.14
N THR A 125 12.52 -9.50 -27.14
CA THR A 125 11.42 -9.40 -26.18
C THR A 125 11.64 -8.21 -25.26
N ARG A 126 10.68 -7.28 -25.24
CA ARG A 126 10.61 -6.14 -24.31
C ARG A 126 9.57 -6.41 -23.25
N TRP A 127 9.94 -6.20 -21.99
CA TRP A 127 9.05 -6.35 -20.85
C TRP A 127 8.48 -4.99 -20.43
N LEU A 128 7.23 -4.98 -19.96
CA LEU A 128 6.58 -3.83 -19.36
C LEU A 128 5.84 -4.26 -18.09
N ALA A 129 5.67 -3.33 -17.16
CA ALA A 129 4.84 -3.50 -15.98
C ALA A 129 3.50 -2.76 -16.17
N VAL A 130 2.40 -3.41 -15.82
CA VAL A 130 1.03 -2.93 -16.04
C VAL A 130 0.22 -3.12 -14.76
N THR A 131 -0.74 -2.22 -14.52
CA THR A 131 -1.66 -2.32 -13.40
C THR A 131 -3.09 -2.61 -13.87
N GLN A 132 -3.77 -3.53 -13.17
CA GLN A 132 -5.20 -3.78 -13.31
C GLN A 132 -5.79 -3.96 -11.91
N PHE A 133 -6.41 -2.90 -11.37
CA PHE A 133 -6.81 -2.86 -9.97
C PHE A 133 -8.27 -3.22 -9.70
N GLU A 134 -9.14 -3.17 -10.70
CA GLU A 134 -10.54 -3.52 -10.51
C GLU A 134 -10.71 -5.04 -10.30
N PRO A 135 -11.61 -5.47 -9.38
CA PRO A 135 -12.35 -4.65 -8.42
C PRO A 135 -11.62 -4.39 -7.10
N ALA A 136 -10.64 -5.23 -6.73
CA ALA A 136 -10.00 -5.23 -5.41
C ALA A 136 -8.53 -5.71 -5.47
N SER A 137 -7.80 -5.27 -6.50
CA SER A 137 -6.42 -5.68 -6.76
C SER A 137 -5.39 -4.58 -6.48
N ALA A 138 -5.81 -3.36 -6.11
CA ALA A 138 -4.87 -2.31 -5.68
C ALA A 138 -4.06 -2.75 -4.45
N ARG A 139 -4.70 -3.49 -3.53
CA ARG A 139 -4.07 -4.12 -2.35
C ARG A 139 -2.91 -5.07 -2.66
N ARG A 140 -2.74 -5.49 -3.92
CA ARG A 140 -1.64 -6.35 -4.40
C ARG A 140 -0.43 -5.54 -4.88
N ALA A 141 -0.60 -4.24 -5.10
CA ALA A 141 0.45 -3.34 -5.54
C ALA A 141 0.97 -2.47 -4.39
N PHE A 142 0.08 -2.05 -3.47
CA PHE A 142 0.46 -1.30 -2.27
C PHE A 142 -0.60 -1.45 -1.16
N PRO A 143 -0.24 -1.33 0.13
CA PRO A 143 -1.21 -1.39 1.22
C PRO A 143 -2.14 -0.18 1.19
N CYS A 144 -3.46 -0.38 1.20
CA CYS A 144 -4.42 0.72 1.07
C CYS A 144 -5.83 0.40 1.62
N PHE A 145 -6.69 1.42 1.71
CA PHE A 145 -8.11 1.27 2.01
C PHE A 145 -8.86 0.87 0.74
N ASP A 146 -8.66 -0.37 0.28
CA ASP A 146 -9.13 -0.88 -1.02
C ASP A 146 -10.64 -1.22 -1.02
N GLU A 147 -11.49 -0.22 -0.78
CA GLU A 147 -12.95 -0.27 -0.98
C GLU A 147 -13.42 1.00 -1.72
N PRO A 148 -14.37 0.91 -2.67
CA PRO A 148 -14.79 2.05 -3.49
C PRO A 148 -15.29 3.29 -2.73
N ALA A 149 -15.76 3.12 -1.49
CA ALA A 149 -16.23 4.22 -0.65
C ALA A 149 -15.09 5.11 -0.13
N TYR A 150 -13.85 4.61 -0.09
CA TYR A 150 -12.69 5.33 0.44
C TYR A 150 -11.96 6.12 -0.65
N LYS A 151 -12.59 7.19 -1.13
CA LYS A 151 -11.97 8.11 -2.11
C LYS A 151 -10.85 8.92 -1.46
N ALA A 152 -9.74 9.09 -2.16
CA ALA A 152 -8.59 9.88 -1.73
C ALA A 152 -7.80 10.40 -2.95
N LYS A 153 -6.95 11.41 -2.72
CA LYS A 153 -6.04 11.94 -3.74
C LYS A 153 -4.77 11.08 -3.83
N PHE A 154 -4.22 10.90 -5.03
CA PHE A 154 -2.97 10.13 -5.22
C PHE A 154 -1.90 11.02 -5.86
N LYS A 155 -0.72 11.05 -5.25
CA LYS A 155 0.52 11.52 -5.85
C LYS A 155 1.42 10.31 -6.08
N ILE A 156 1.74 10.03 -7.33
CA ILE A 156 2.49 8.84 -7.73
C ILE A 156 3.84 9.25 -8.30
N ILE A 157 4.90 8.59 -7.85
CA ILE A 157 6.27 8.73 -8.33
C ILE A 157 6.72 7.34 -8.76
N LEU A 158 7.24 7.23 -9.98
CA LEU A 158 7.75 5.98 -10.56
C LEU A 158 9.26 6.15 -10.79
N GLY A 159 10.04 5.18 -10.31
CA GLY A 159 11.50 5.11 -10.43
C GLY A 159 11.99 3.84 -11.09
#